data_AF-C0KDP7-F1
#
_entry.id   AF-C0KDP7-F1
#
_cell.length_a   1.000
_cell.length_b   1.000
_cell.length_c   1.000
_cell.angle_alpha   90.00
_cell.angle_beta   90.00
_cell.angle_gamma   90.00
#
_symmetry.space_group_name_H-M   'P 1'
#
loop_
_entity.id
_entity.type
_entity.pdbx_description
1 polymer ?
#
loop_
_entity_poly.entity_id
_entity_poly.type
_entity_poly.pdbx_seq_one_letter_code
_entity_poly.pdbx_strand_id
1 'polypeptide(L)'
;IRSFGGLSLNFPLVTVCMNLANLSLCGVPFLAGFYSKDLIVELACQYSWGVFILCMMFICLSLTVLYSVRLTYLSFVGVYNGGPSISVCESDHSLIGPVVILSFVSLISGP
;
A
#
# COMPACT_ATOMS: atom_id res chain seq x y z
N ILE A 1 -12.51 -8.17 -4.61
CA ILE A 1 -12.35 -6.79 -5.16
C ILE A 1 -13.48 -6.38 -6.12
N ARG A 2 -14.01 -7.24 -7.01
CA ARG A 2 -15.01 -6.83 -8.02
C ARG A 2 -16.31 -6.21 -7.47
N SER A 3 -16.67 -6.48 -6.22
CA SER A 3 -17.82 -5.89 -5.52
C SER A 3 -17.44 -4.78 -4.53
N PHE A 4 -16.16 -4.64 -4.21
CA PHE A 4 -15.60 -3.62 -3.32
C PHE A 4 -15.15 -2.45 -4.19
N GLY A 5 -16.09 -1.56 -4.52
CA GLY A 5 -15.82 -0.29 -5.20
C GLY A 5 -16.33 0.86 -4.36
N GLY A 6 -15.84 2.09 -4.58
CA GLY A 6 -16.42 3.29 -3.95
C GLY A 6 -16.24 3.36 -2.44
N LEU A 7 -15.24 2.68 -1.88
CA LEU A 7 -14.95 2.69 -0.43
C LEU A 7 -14.62 4.10 0.09
N SER A 8 -14.09 4.97 -0.78
CA SER A 8 -13.75 6.36 -0.44
C SER A 8 -14.96 7.19 0.01
N LEU A 9 -16.17 6.82 -0.40
CA LEU A 9 -17.40 7.52 -0.04
C LEU A 9 -17.93 7.12 1.35
N ASN A 10 -17.72 5.85 1.74
CA ASN A 10 -18.24 5.31 3.00
C ASN A 10 -17.20 5.35 4.14
N PHE A 11 -15.91 5.23 3.83
CA PHE A 11 -14.82 5.11 4.79
C PHE A 11 -13.60 5.96 4.37
N PRO A 12 -13.69 7.30 4.47
CA PRO A 12 -12.65 8.18 3.95
C PRO A 12 -11.32 8.03 4.69
N LEU A 13 -11.32 7.79 6.01
CA LEU A 13 -10.09 7.74 6.78
C LEU A 13 -9.33 6.43 6.55
N VAL A 14 -10.04 5.29 6.62
CA VAL A 14 -9.43 3.97 6.41
C VAL A 14 -8.91 3.82 4.99
N THR A 15 -9.60 4.39 4.00
CA THR A 15 -9.14 4.34 2.60
C THR A 15 -7.87 5.15 2.35
N VAL A 16 -7.72 6.32 2.95
CA VAL A 16 -6.48 7.10 2.89
C VAL A 16 -5.33 6.33 3.55
N CYS A 17 -5.54 5.75 4.73
CA CYS A 17 -4.51 4.96 5.43
C CYS A 17 -4.09 3.74 4.60
N MET A 18 -5.05 3.04 3.98
CA MET A 18 -4.79 1.90 3.11
C MET A 18 -3.98 2.30 1.86
N ASN A 19 -4.28 3.44 1.25
CA ASN A 19 -3.49 3.95 0.13
C ASN A 19 -2.06 4.31 0.54
N LEU A 20 -1.93 4.95 1.69
CA LEU A 20 -0.63 5.36 2.21
C LEU A 20 0.27 4.13 2.49
N ALA A 21 -0.31 3.06 3.04
CA ALA A 21 0.37 1.78 3.21
C ALA A 21 0.73 1.10 1.87
N ASN A 22 -0.14 1.18 0.86
CA ASN A 22 0.18 0.64 -0.47
C ASN A 22 1.30 1.42 -1.16
N LEU A 23 1.35 2.74 -0.99
CA LEU A 23 2.44 3.58 -1.49
C LEU A 23 3.75 3.30 -0.76
N SER A 24 3.73 3.12 0.56
CA SER A 24 4.94 2.72 1.30
C SER A 24 5.44 1.37 0.81
N LEU A 25 4.55 0.41 0.55
CA LEU A 25 4.92 -0.89 -0.01
C LEU A 25 5.53 -0.79 -1.41
N CYS A 26 5.08 0.15 -2.25
CA CYS A 26 5.68 0.39 -3.57
C CYS A 26 7.04 1.06 -3.53
N GLY A 27 7.45 1.61 -2.37
CA GLY A 27 8.75 2.29 -2.22
C GLY A 27 8.77 3.69 -2.84
N VAL A 28 7.67 4.45 -2.70
CA VAL A 28 7.68 5.88 -3.07
C VAL A 28 8.78 6.62 -2.27
N PRO A 29 9.54 7.53 -2.90
CA PRO A 29 10.59 8.29 -2.21
C PRO A 29 10.04 8.96 -0.94
N PHE A 30 10.82 8.92 0.14
CA PHE A 30 10.53 9.43 1.49
C PHE A 30 9.70 8.54 2.43
N LEU A 31 9.06 7.46 1.95
CA LEU A 31 8.32 6.53 2.83
C LEU A 31 9.22 5.38 3.29
N ALA A 32 8.88 4.74 4.43
CA ALA A 32 9.73 3.71 5.05
C ALA A 32 10.08 2.50 4.16
N GLY A 33 9.21 2.16 3.21
CA GLY A 33 9.50 1.07 2.27
C GLY A 33 10.57 1.40 1.24
N PHE A 34 10.87 2.67 0.97
CA PHE A 34 11.97 3.06 0.08
C PHE A 34 13.32 2.73 0.70
N TYR A 35 13.57 3.14 1.95
CA TYR A 35 14.85 2.96 2.64
C TYR A 35 15.29 1.50 2.72
N SER A 36 14.37 0.60 3.06
CA SER A 36 14.67 -0.84 3.13
C SER A 36 14.88 -1.45 1.73
N LYS A 37 14.02 -1.14 0.76
CA LYS A 37 14.10 -1.74 -0.57
C LYS A 37 15.31 -1.24 -1.37
N ASP A 38 15.64 0.04 -1.29
CA ASP A 38 16.76 0.64 -2.01
C ASP A 38 18.09 0.08 -1.49
N LEU A 39 18.25 -0.01 -0.15
CA LEU A 39 19.41 -0.64 0.48
C LEU A 39 19.60 -2.11 0.06
N ILE A 40 18.51 -2.89 -0.03
CA ILE A 40 18.57 -4.30 -0.46
C ILE A 40 19.06 -4.40 -1.91
N VAL A 41 18.58 -3.53 -2.80
CA VAL A 41 18.99 -3.53 -4.22
C VAL A 41 20.44 -3.07 -4.36
N GLU A 42 20.89 -2.06 -3.59
CA GLU A 42 22.28 -1.60 -3.57
C GLU A 42 23.23 -2.71 -3.09
N LEU A 43 22.90 -3.38 -1.98
CA LEU A 43 23.67 -4.50 -1.46
C LEU A 43 23.70 -5.68 -2.45
N ALA A 44 22.60 -5.94 -3.16
CA ALA A 44 22.55 -6.98 -4.18
C ALA A 44 23.46 -6.66 -5.39
N CYS A 45 23.57 -5.39 -5.76
CA CYS A 45 24.50 -4.93 -6.80
C CYS A 45 25.96 -5.02 -6.32
N GLN A 46 26.25 -4.65 -5.07
CA GLN A 46 27.61 -4.63 -4.53
C GLN A 46 28.18 -6.02 -4.27
N TYR A 47 27.35 -6.97 -3.81
CA TYR A 47 27.78 -8.35 -3.55
C TYR A 47 27.84 -9.24 -4.80
N SER A 48 27.58 -8.70 -5.99
CA SER A 48 27.64 -9.44 -7.27
C SER A 48 26.87 -10.77 -7.23
N TRP A 49 25.64 -10.75 -6.70
CA TRP A 49 24.73 -11.88 -6.86
C TRP A 49 24.56 -12.10 -8.38
N GLY A 50 24.67 -13.35 -8.84
CA GLY A 50 24.68 -13.65 -10.28
C GLY A 50 23.54 -12.93 -11.03
N VAL A 51 23.81 -12.46 -12.24
CA VAL A 51 22.91 -11.58 -13.04
C VAL A 51 21.47 -12.09 -13.10
N PHE A 52 21.28 -13.41 -13.11
CA PHE A 52 19.96 -14.04 -13.07
C PHE A 52 19.12 -13.65 -11.83
N ILE A 53 19.73 -13.61 -10.64
CA ILE A 53 19.07 -13.25 -9.38
C ILE A 53 18.65 -11.77 -9.41
N LEU A 54 19.54 -10.92 -9.95
CA LEU A 54 19.28 -9.50 -10.11
C LEU A 54 18.12 -9.25 -11.08
N CYS A 55 18.06 -9.95 -12.22
CA CYS A 55 16.91 -9.89 -13.14
C CYS A 55 15.60 -10.34 -12.46
N MET A 56 15.61 -11.43 -11.70
CA MET A 56 14.43 -11.90 -10.99
C MET A 56 13.94 -10.91 -9.92
N MET A 57 14.87 -10.26 -9.20
CA MET A 57 14.54 -9.21 -8.23
C MET A 57 13.81 -8.03 -8.90
N PHE A 58 14.28 -7.54 -10.05
CA PHE A 58 13.60 -6.46 -10.78
C PHE A 58 12.21 -6.86 -11.27
N ILE A 59 12.05 -8.09 -11.76
CA ILE A 59 10.73 -8.61 -12.17
C ILE A 59 9.78 -8.63 -10.98
N CYS A 60 10.21 -9.17 -9.83
CA CYS A 60 9.41 -9.17 -8.60
C CYS A 60 9.01 -7.76 -8.17
N LEU A 61 9.94 -6.80 -8.17
CA LEU A 61 9.66 -5.40 -7.83
C LEU A 61 8.58 -4.82 -8.76
N SER A 62 8.71 -5.00 -10.08
CA SER A 62 7.71 -4.53 -11.04
C SER A 62 6.32 -5.16 -10.82
N LEU A 63 6.28 -6.46 -10.48
CA LEU A 63 5.03 -7.17 -10.25
C LEU A 63 4.34 -6.69 -8.96
N THR A 64 5.10 -6.36 -7.92
CA THR A 64 4.53 -5.75 -6.70
C THR A 64 3.88 -4.41 -6.98
N VAL A 65 4.52 -3.56 -7.80
CA VAL A 65 3.95 -2.27 -8.22
C VAL A 65 2.65 -2.47 -9.00
N LEU A 66 2.63 -3.38 -9.97
CA LEU A 66 1.42 -3.68 -10.75
C LEU A 66 0.26 -4.18 -9.89
N TYR A 67 0.55 -5.04 -8.92
CA TYR A 67 -0.47 -5.54 -7.98
C TYR A 67 -1.03 -4.39 -7.12
N SER A 68 -0.17 -3.57 -6.53
CA SER A 68 -0.59 -2.45 -5.68
C SER A 68 -1.40 -1.42 -6.45
N VAL A 69 -0.99 -1.04 -7.67
CA VAL A 69 -1.75 -0.12 -8.53
C VAL A 69 -3.12 -0.68 -8.89
N ARG A 70 -3.21 -1.98 -9.19
CA ARG A 70 -4.50 -2.64 -9.46
C ARG A 70 -5.41 -2.58 -8.24
N LEU A 71 -4.86 -2.79 -7.04
CA LEU A 71 -5.63 -2.75 -5.79
C LEU A 71 -6.16 -1.35 -5.50
N THR A 72 -5.32 -0.31 -5.60
CA THR A 72 -5.74 1.07 -5.38
C THR A 72 -6.74 1.54 -6.42
N TYR A 73 -6.59 1.13 -7.68
CA TYR A 73 -7.57 1.43 -8.73
C TYR A 73 -8.96 0.84 -8.40
N LEU A 74 -9.00 -0.42 -7.98
CA LEU A 74 -10.26 -1.12 -7.73
C LEU A 74 -10.97 -0.62 -6.46
N SER A 75 -10.24 -0.19 -5.43
CA SER A 75 -10.85 0.31 -4.18
C SER A 75 -11.42 1.73 -4.30
N PHE A 76 -10.84 2.60 -5.13
CA PHE A 76 -11.27 4.01 -5.29
C PHE A 76 -12.20 4.24 -6.47
N VAL A 77 -11.88 3.68 -7.64
CA VAL A 77 -12.56 4.01 -8.91
C VAL A 77 -13.73 3.06 -9.21
N GLY A 78 -13.72 1.87 -8.62
CA GLY A 78 -14.79 0.90 -8.83
C GLY A 78 -16.14 1.41 -8.35
N VAL A 79 -17.22 1.13 -9.08
CA VAL A 79 -18.59 1.35 -8.59
C VAL A 79 -18.83 0.40 -7.41
N TYR A 80 -19.33 0.92 -6.28
CA TYR A 80 -19.76 0.08 -5.17
C TYR A 80 -20.87 -0.85 -5.66
N ASN A 81 -20.58 -2.15 -5.70
CA ASN A 81 -21.52 -3.18 -6.18
C ASN A 81 -21.96 -4.09 -5.02
N GLY A 82 -21.72 -3.66 -3.77
CA GLY A 82 -22.37 -4.22 -2.59
C GLY A 82 -23.80 -3.70 -2.50
N GLY A 83 -24.69 -4.45 -1.86
CA GLY A 83 -26.13 -4.13 -1.76
C GLY A 83 -26.46 -2.77 -1.11
N PRO A 84 -27.76 -2.44 -0.95
CA PRO A 84 -28.21 -1.10 -0.60
C PRO A 84 -27.60 -0.62 0.72
N SER A 85 -27.00 0.57 0.65
CA SER A 85 -26.70 1.51 1.76
C SER A 85 -26.67 0.88 3.15
N ILE A 86 -25.56 0.25 3.51
CA ILE A 86 -25.20 0.23 4.93
C ILE A 86 -24.66 1.62 5.25
N SER A 87 -25.34 2.33 6.14
CA SER A 87 -24.80 3.48 6.86
C SER A 87 -23.67 2.98 7.76
N VAL A 88 -22.50 2.72 7.17
CA VAL A 88 -21.34 2.38 8.00
C VAL A 88 -20.75 3.69 8.46
N CYS A 89 -21.01 4.03 9.72
CA CYS A 89 -20.28 5.08 10.38
C CYS A 89 -18.88 4.59 10.73
N GLU A 90 -17.86 5.32 10.30
CA GLU A 90 -16.53 5.33 10.93
C GLU A 90 -16.62 6.00 12.32
N SER A 91 -17.42 5.47 13.25
CA SER A 91 -17.58 6.03 14.60
C SER A 91 -16.85 5.25 15.68
N ASP A 92 -16.41 4.03 15.38
CA ASP A 92 -15.77 3.18 16.38
C ASP A 92 -14.32 3.63 16.60
N HIS A 93 -14.14 4.51 17.59
CA HIS A 93 -12.85 5.03 18.00
C HIS A 93 -11.84 3.94 18.39
N SER A 94 -12.31 2.77 18.82
CA SER A 94 -11.48 1.59 19.11
C SER A 94 -10.78 1.02 17.86
N LEU A 95 -11.36 1.21 16.67
CA LEU A 95 -10.79 0.73 15.41
C LEU A 95 -10.00 1.83 14.68
N ILE A 96 -10.44 3.08 14.79
CA ILE A 96 -9.76 4.22 14.16
C ILE A 96 -8.43 4.53 14.85
N GLY A 97 -8.38 4.50 16.20
CA GLY A 97 -7.18 4.74 16.98
C GLY A 97 -5.96 3.93 16.51
N PRO A 98 -6.01 2.59 16.47
CA PRO A 98 -4.87 1.78 16.04
C PRO A 98 -4.53 2.01 14.56
N VAL A 99 -5.50 2.13 13.65
CA VAL A 99 -5.23 2.34 12.22
C VAL A 99 -4.47 3.64 11.98
N VAL A 100 -4.84 4.71 12.69
CA VAL A 100 -4.17 6.01 12.61
C VAL A 100 -2.75 5.94 13.20
N ILE A 101 -2.58 5.31 14.36
CA ILE A 101 -1.25 5.16 14.97
C ILE A 101 -0.32 4.38 14.03
N LEU A 102 -0.79 3.28 13.42
CA LEU A 102 0.00 2.51 12.47
C LEU A 102 0.40 3.33 11.23
N SER A 103 -0.51 4.14 10.68
CA SER A 103 -0.20 4.96 9.51
C SER A 103 0.77 6.12 9.81
N PHE A 104 0.73 6.67 11.02
CA PHE A 104 1.73 7.65 11.46
C PHE A 104 3.10 6.99 11.67
N VAL A 105 3.15 5.82 12.31
CA VAL A 105 4.41 5.08 12.52
C VAL A 105 5.06 4.71 11.19
N SER A 106 4.29 4.31 10.18
CA SER A 106 4.84 3.94 8.86
C SER A 106 5.45 5.12 8.09
N LEU A 107 5.01 6.35 8.36
CA LEU A 107 5.63 7.57 7.82
C LEU A 107 6.93 7.93 8.55
N ILE A 108 6.93 7.83 9.88
CA ILE A 108 8.04 8.29 10.72
C ILE A 108 9.19 7.29 10.74
N SER A 109 8.91 5.98 10.63
CA SER A 109 9.91 4.92 10.69
C SER A 109 10.81 4.81 9.46
N GLY A 110 10.63 5.68 8.46
CA GLY A 110 11.38 5.61 7.20
C GLY A 110 12.81 6.11 7.29
N PRO A 111 13.06 7.31 7.79
CA PRO A 111 14.40 7.74 8.19
C PRO A 111 14.84 7.22 9.57
#